data_AF-A0A250ISC3-F1
#
_entry.id   AF-A0A250ISC3-F1
#
_cell.length_a   1.000
_cell.length_b   1.000
_cell.length_c   1.000
_cell.angle_alpha   90.00
_cell.angle_beta   90.00
_cell.angle_gamma   90.00
#
_symmetry.space_group_name_H-M   'P 1'
#
loop_
_entity.id
_entity.type
_entity.pdbx_description
1 polymer ?
#
loop_
_entity_poly.entity_id
_entity_poly.type
_entity_poly.pdbx_seq_one_letter_code
_entity_poly.pdbx_strand_id
1 'polypeptide(L)'
;MAVQYDPKIIAQHAQALYRRASRIVFTSGIMGLIMGAGALGVASNNSPSNTVLTLVGALFGTLIGISIGRGRAFVYQLQAQQALCQVEIESNTRRAVALTSAPPVKSD
;
A
#
# COMPACT_ATOMS: atom_id res chain seq x y z
N MET A 1 13.46 25.57 -17.67
CA MET A 1 14.31 24.49 -17.14
C MET A 1 13.67 23.17 -17.52
N ALA A 2 14.31 22.37 -18.37
CA ALA A 2 13.80 21.05 -18.72
C ALA A 2 13.99 20.13 -17.51
N VAL A 3 12.89 19.77 -16.84
CA VAL A 3 12.91 18.79 -15.75
C VAL A 3 13.24 17.44 -16.40
N GLN A 4 14.46 16.95 -16.15
CA GLN A 4 14.92 15.68 -16.68
C GLN A 4 14.17 14.56 -15.95
N TYR A 5 13.25 13.92 -16.67
CA TYR A 5 12.39 12.89 -16.13
C TYR A 5 13.21 11.60 -15.91
N ASP A 6 13.46 11.24 -14.64
CA ASP A 6 14.15 10.00 -14.28
C ASP A 6 13.14 8.92 -13.84
N PRO A 7 12.89 7.89 -14.67
CA PRO A 7 11.96 6.80 -14.36
C PRO A 7 12.35 6.01 -13.11
N LYS A 8 13.62 6.06 -12.66
CA LYS A 8 14.07 5.38 -11.44
C LYS A 8 13.44 5.97 -10.17
N ILE A 9 13.16 7.28 -10.16
CA ILE A 9 12.55 7.97 -9.01
C ILE A 9 11.12 7.46 -8.78
N ILE A 10 10.40 7.18 -9.85
CA ILE A 10 9.01 6.72 -9.80
C ILE A 10 8.93 5.25 -9.39
N ALA A 11 9.87 4.41 -9.86
CA ALA A 11 10.02 3.04 -9.38
C ALA A 11 10.38 2.99 -7.88
N GLN A 12 11.26 3.88 -7.40
CA GLN A 12 11.56 4.02 -5.97
C GLN A 12 10.35 4.48 -5.16
N HIS A 13 9.53 5.38 -5.69
CA HIS A 13 8.32 5.85 -5.02
C HIS A 13 7.28 4.74 -4.86
N ALA A 14 7.05 3.94 -5.91
CA ALA A 14 6.17 2.77 -5.87
C ALA A 14 6.67 1.71 -4.87
N GLN A 15 7.98 1.43 -4.83
CA GLN A 15 8.56 0.53 -3.83
C GLN A 15 8.42 1.07 -2.40
N ALA A 16 8.60 2.38 -2.20
CA ALA A 16 8.44 3.00 -0.89
C ALA A 16 6.99 2.91 -0.39
N LEU A 17 6.00 3.06 -1.28
CA LEU A 17 4.58 2.86 -0.99
C LEU A 17 4.27 1.41 -0.65
N TYR A 18 4.87 0.44 -1.35
CA TYR A 18 4.73 -0.98 -1.03
C TYR A 18 5.35 -1.37 0.32
N ARG A 19 6.51 -0.80 0.67
CA ARG A 19 7.14 -0.99 1.99
C ARG A 19 6.33 -0.32 3.11
N ARG A 20 5.67 0.81 2.84
CA ARG A 20 4.75 1.45 3.80
C ARG A 20 3.50 0.60 4.00
N ALA A 21 2.94 0.04 2.92
CA ALA A 21 1.80 -0.87 2.99
C ALA A 21 2.10 -2.10 3.87
N SER A 22 3.27 -2.73 3.73
CA SER A 22 3.63 -3.86 4.59
C SER A 22 3.80 -3.44 6.05
N ARG A 23 4.39 -2.27 6.32
CA ARG A 23 4.54 -1.73 7.67
C ARG A 23 3.19 -1.41 8.32
N ILE A 24 2.20 -0.94 7.56
CA ILE A 24 0.85 -0.66 8.08
C ILE A 24 0.12 -1.96 8.44
N VAL A 25 0.20 -2.99 7.59
CA VAL A 25 -0.39 -4.31 7.90
C VAL A 25 0.29 -4.94 9.13
N PHE A 26 1.60 -4.80 9.23
CA PHE A 26 2.36 -5.33 10.37
C PHE A 26 2.02 -4.61 11.68
N THR A 27 1.98 -3.27 11.66
CA THR A 27 1.64 -2.46 12.84
C THR A 27 0.17 -2.63 13.24
N SER A 28 -0.76 -2.73 12.28
CA SER A 28 -2.17 -2.97 12.58
C SER A 28 -2.43 -4.39 13.10
N GLY A 29 -1.67 -5.39 12.61
CA GLY A 29 -1.69 -6.75 13.13
C GLY A 29 -1.17 -6.81 14.57
N ILE A 30 -0.05 -6.15 14.87
CA ILE A 30 0.49 -6.06 16.24
C ILE A 30 -0.50 -5.34 17.16
N MET A 31 -1.11 -4.24 16.71
CA MET A 31 -2.09 -3.54 17.53
C MET A 31 -3.33 -4.41 17.79
N GLY A 32 -3.82 -5.12 16.76
CA GLY A 32 -4.91 -6.09 16.90
C GLY A 32 -4.57 -7.23 17.87
N LEU A 33 -3.33 -7.70 17.86
CA LEU A 33 -2.84 -8.70 18.80
C LEU A 33 -2.84 -8.16 20.24
N ILE A 34 -2.27 -6.97 20.45
CA ILE A 34 -2.21 -6.34 21.79
C ILE A 34 -3.61 -6.07 22.32
N MET A 35 -4.52 -5.56 21.48
CA MET A 35 -5.88 -5.24 21.89
C MET A 35 -6.70 -6.51 22.15
N GLY A 36 -6.57 -7.54 21.31
CA GLY A 36 -7.24 -8.83 21.47
C GLY A 36 -6.74 -9.64 22.66
N ALA A 37 -5.41 -9.67 22.87
CA ALA A 37 -4.79 -10.31 24.02
C ALA A 37 -5.01 -9.52 25.31
N GLY A 38 -4.95 -8.18 25.26
CA GLY A 38 -5.14 -7.30 26.42
C GLY A 38 -6.57 -7.29 26.94
N ALA A 39 -7.57 -7.24 26.04
CA ALA A 39 -8.99 -7.22 26.44
C ALA A 39 -9.40 -8.49 27.21
N LEU A 40 -8.84 -9.65 26.87
CA LEU A 40 -9.18 -10.93 27.49
C LEU A 40 -8.15 -11.39 28.53
N GLY A 41 -6.89 -10.98 28.38
CA GLY A 41 -5.81 -11.29 29.31
C GLY A 41 -5.93 -10.57 30.65
N VAL A 42 -6.54 -9.38 30.70
CA VAL A 42 -6.81 -8.66 31.95
C VAL A 42 -7.90 -9.36 32.79
N ALA A 43 -8.77 -10.15 32.15
CA ALA A 43 -9.80 -10.96 32.82
C ALA A 43 -9.32 -12.39 33.17
N SER A 44 -8.07 -12.73 32.85
CA SER A 44 -7.55 -14.09 32.94
C SER A 44 -6.96 -14.40 34.31
N ASN A 45 -7.69 -15.18 35.13
CA ASN A 45 -7.08 -15.93 36.24
C ASN A 45 -6.26 -17.11 35.68
N ASN A 46 -5.25 -17.62 36.39
CA ASN A 46 -4.31 -18.72 36.01
C ASN A 46 -4.96 -20.10 35.71
N SER A 47 -6.23 -20.14 35.33
CA SER A 47 -6.92 -21.32 34.85
C SER A 47 -6.58 -21.58 33.37
N PRO A 48 -6.34 -22.84 32.98
CA PRO A 48 -6.01 -23.21 31.60
C PRO A 48 -7.09 -22.82 30.58
N SER A 49 -8.36 -22.71 31.02
CA SER A 49 -9.48 -22.25 30.19
C SER A 49 -9.35 -20.77 29.76
N ASN A 50 -8.84 -19.90 30.63
CA ASN A 50 -8.69 -18.48 30.31
C ASN A 50 -7.49 -18.23 29.39
N THR A 51 -6.44 -19.05 29.49
CA THR A 51 -5.30 -19.02 28.57
C THR A 51 -5.74 -19.31 27.13
N VAL A 52 -6.60 -20.32 26.94
CA VAL A 52 -7.16 -20.64 25.62
C VAL A 52 -8.01 -19.49 25.09
N LEU A 53 -8.86 -18.89 25.93
CA LEU A 53 -9.71 -17.77 25.53
C LEU A 53 -8.89 -16.53 25.13
N THR A 54 -7.82 -16.22 25.86
CA THR A 54 -6.89 -15.13 25.56
C THR A 54 -6.17 -15.36 24.23
N LEU A 55 -5.74 -16.59 23.98
CA LEU A 55 -5.07 -16.97 22.73
C LEU A 55 -6.03 -16.83 21.53
N VAL A 56 -7.27 -17.29 21.68
CA VAL A 56 -8.32 -17.15 20.66
C VAL A 56 -8.60 -15.68 20.39
N GLY A 57 -8.76 -14.87 21.43
CA GLY A 57 -8.97 -13.42 21.31
C GLY A 57 -7.81 -12.67 20.65
N ALA A 58 -6.57 -13.03 20.99
CA ALA A 58 -5.38 -12.49 20.33
C ALA A 58 -5.35 -12.84 18.84
N LEU A 59 -5.73 -14.07 18.49
CA LEU A 59 -5.77 -14.54 17.10
C LEU A 59 -6.84 -13.82 16.29
N PHE A 60 -8.05 -13.67 16.84
CA PHE A 60 -9.13 -12.89 16.21
C PHE A 60 -8.77 -11.41 16.09
N GLY A 61 -8.22 -10.81 17.15
CA GLY A 61 -7.77 -9.41 17.14
C GLY A 61 -6.70 -9.17 16.06
N THR A 62 -5.75 -10.09 15.93
CA THR A 62 -4.71 -10.04 14.87
C THR A 62 -5.32 -10.14 13.48
N LEU A 63 -6.25 -11.08 13.24
CA LEU A 63 -6.91 -11.26 11.94
C LEU A 63 -7.72 -10.03 11.53
N ILE A 64 -8.46 -9.44 12.47
CA ILE A 64 -9.24 -8.20 12.24
C ILE A 64 -8.27 -7.03 11.97
N GLY A 65 -7.23 -6.88 12.80
CA GLY A 65 -6.22 -5.85 12.65
C GLY A 65 -5.48 -5.92 11.30
N ILE A 66 -5.11 -7.11 10.85
CA ILE A 66 -4.51 -7.34 9.53
C ILE A 66 -5.50 -6.99 8.41
N SER A 67 -6.76 -7.39 8.53
CA SER A 67 -7.78 -7.14 7.49
C SER A 67 -8.04 -5.64 7.30
N ILE A 68 -8.15 -4.88 8.39
CA ILE A 68 -8.28 -3.42 8.36
C ILE A 68 -7.01 -2.78 7.79
N GLY A 69 -5.83 -3.28 8.18
CA GLY A 69 -4.54 -2.83 7.65
C GLY A 69 -4.40 -3.03 6.15
N ARG A 70 -4.89 -4.15 5.62
CA ARG A 70 -4.87 -4.47 4.19
C ARG A 70 -5.69 -3.49 3.36
N GLY A 71 -6.87 -3.08 3.85
CA GLY A 71 -7.68 -2.06 3.17
C GLY A 71 -6.92 -0.72 3.04
N ARG A 72 -6.26 -0.28 4.11
CA ARG A 72 -5.44 0.95 4.09
C ARG A 72 -4.22 0.82 3.19
N ALA A 73 -3.55 -0.33 3.20
CA ALA A 73 -2.45 -0.64 2.31
C ALA A 73 -2.86 -0.58 0.83
N PHE A 74 -4.06 -1.06 0.49
CA PHE A 74 -4.58 -1.03 -0.88
C PHE A 74 -4.81 0.39 -1.41
N VAL A 75 -5.26 1.31 -0.57
CA VAL A 75 -5.41 2.74 -0.95
C VAL A 75 -4.07 3.36 -1.36
N TYR A 76 -2.99 3.04 -0.63
CA TYR A 76 -1.64 3.53 -0.99
C TYR A 76 -1.14 2.91 -2.32
N GLN A 77 -1.49 1.65 -2.59
CA GLN A 77 -1.18 1.02 -3.88
C GLN A 77 -1.94 1.68 -5.03
N LEU A 78 -3.23 1.98 -4.83
CA LEU A 78 -4.05 2.69 -5.83
C LEU A 78 -3.51 4.09 -6.12
N GLN A 79 -3.11 4.85 -5.09
CA GLN A 79 -2.47 6.15 -5.29
C GLN A 79 -1.17 6.05 -6.10
N ALA A 80 -0.37 5.00 -5.87
CA ALA A 80 0.85 4.76 -6.65
C ALA A 80 0.53 4.53 -8.13
N GLN A 81 -0.49 3.73 -8.43
CA GLN A 81 -0.91 3.43 -9.80
C GLN A 81 -1.50 4.66 -10.51
N GLN A 82 -2.26 5.49 -9.80
CA GLN A 82 -2.76 6.75 -10.36
C GLN A 82 -1.63 7.70 -10.77
N ALA A 83 -0.60 7.82 -9.92
CA ALA A 83 0.58 8.62 -10.24
C ALA A 83 1.31 8.08 -11.49
N LEU A 84 1.48 6.76 -11.61
CA LEU A 84 2.09 6.14 -12.80
C LEU A 84 1.29 6.42 -14.07
N CYS A 85 -0.03 6.26 -14.02
CA CYS A 85 -0.89 6.49 -15.17
C CYS A 85 -0.84 7.94 -15.66
N GLN A 86 -0.81 8.92 -14.75
CA GLN A 86 -0.68 10.33 -15.13
C GLN A 86 0.61 10.61 -15.90
N VAL A 87 1.69 9.95 -15.51
CA VAL A 87 2.98 10.14 -16.17
C VAL A 87 3.02 9.49 -17.55
N GLU A 88 2.43 8.31 -17.70
CA GLU A 88 2.28 7.68 -19.01
C GLU A 88 1.42 8.54 -19.94
N ILE A 89 0.33 9.12 -19.43
CA ILE A 89 -0.52 10.05 -20.19
C ILE A 89 0.32 11.25 -20.66
N GLU A 90 1.06 11.90 -19.77
CA GLU A 90 1.91 13.04 -20.15
C GLU A 90 2.96 12.65 -21.21
N SER A 91 3.54 11.45 -21.09
CA SER A 91 4.50 10.93 -22.07
C SER A 91 3.86 10.67 -23.44
N ASN A 92 2.66 10.09 -23.47
CA ASN A 92 1.91 9.84 -24.69
C ASN A 92 1.43 11.14 -25.32
N THR A 93 0.96 12.11 -24.52
CA THR A 93 0.59 13.44 -25.02
C THR A 93 1.80 14.15 -25.63
N ARG A 94 2.98 14.12 -24.99
CA ARG A 94 4.21 14.67 -25.56
C ARG A 94 4.58 14.01 -26.89
N ARG A 95 4.48 12.68 -26.99
CA ARG A 95 4.73 11.94 -28.24
C ARG A 95 3.72 12.28 -29.33
N ALA A 96 2.43 12.36 -28.99
CA ALA A 96 1.36 12.71 -29.93
C ALA A 96 1.57 14.12 -30.50
N VAL A 97 1.86 15.10 -29.63
CA VAL A 97 2.18 16.47 -30.07
C VAL A 97 3.42 16.49 -30.97
N ALA A 98 4.48 15.76 -30.62
CA ALA A 98 5.67 15.67 -31.46
C ALA A 98 5.37 15.09 -32.86
N LEU A 99 4.57 14.02 -32.94
CA LEU A 99 4.14 13.42 -34.21
C LEU A 99 3.27 14.35 -35.06
N THR A 100 2.38 15.12 -34.44
CA THR A 100 1.52 16.10 -35.15
C THR A 100 2.29 17.35 -35.57
N SER A 101 3.33 17.74 -34.83
CA SER A 101 4.19 18.89 -35.17
C SER A 101 5.28 18.56 -36.21
N ALA A 102 5.47 17.28 -36.54
CA ALA A 102 6.37 16.87 -37.60
C ALA A 102 5.75 17.22 -38.97
N PRO A 103 6.51 17.84 -39.90
CA PRO A 103 6.00 18.16 -41.23
C PRO A 103 5.55 16.87 -41.93
N PRO A 104 4.50 16.92 -42.78
CA PRO A 104 4.05 15.74 -43.51
C PRO A 104 5.22 15.18 -44.31
N VAL A 105 5.56 13.91 -44.06
CA VAL A 105 6.50 13.18 -44.90
C VAL A 105 5.88 13.15 -46.29
N LYS A 106 6.51 13.85 -47.25
CA LYS A 106 6.20 13.68 -48.67
C LYS A 106 6.36 12.20 -48.99
N SER A 107 5.26 11.53 -49.27
CA SER A 107 5.27 10.28 -49.99
C SER A 107 5.65 10.61 -51.43
N ASP A 108 6.92 10.43 -51.78
CA ASP A 108 7.39 10.34 -53.16
C ASP A 108 6.97 8.98 -53.77
#